data_AF-A0A351YE00-F1
#
_entry.id   AF-A0A351YE00-F1
#
_cell.length_a   1.000
_cell.length_b   1.000
_cell.length_c   1.000
_cell.angle_alpha   90.00
_cell.angle_beta   90.00
_cell.angle_gamma   90.00
#
_symmetry.space_group_name_H-M   'P 1'
#
loop_
_entity.id
_entity.type
_entity.pdbx_description
1 polymer ?
#
loop_
_entity_poly.entity_id
_entity_poly.type
_entity_poly.pdbx_seq_one_letter_code
_entity_poly.pdbx_strand_id
1 'polypeptide(L)'
;LLMAPGKTPTDNLCFIAFIVNTLKAVYRHNGLLKASIMSATNAHRLGGHEAPPAIISSFLGTQLSRMLDHLEESDDEQLDFSDKQGKSLGIPQIPEIMIDNTDRNRT
;
A
#
# COMPACT_ATOMS: atom_id res chain seq x y z
N LEU A 1 -3.11 6.87 -12.91
CA LEU A 1 -3.62 7.29 -11.58
C LEU A 1 -2.41 7.48 -10.68
N LEU A 2 -2.39 8.48 -9.80
CA LEU A 2 -1.20 8.78 -8.97
C LEU A 2 -0.93 7.74 -7.88
N MET A 3 -1.98 7.04 -7.44
CA MET A 3 -1.93 6.00 -6.40
C MET A 3 -2.19 4.59 -6.95
N ALA A 4 -1.90 4.37 -8.24
CA ALA A 4 -1.90 3.05 -8.83
C ALA A 4 -0.66 2.88 -9.71
N PRO A 5 -0.10 1.67 -9.80
CA PRO A 5 1.02 1.41 -10.69
C PRO A 5 0.64 1.72 -12.14
N GLY A 6 1.63 2.22 -12.89
CA GLY A 6 1.51 2.60 -14.28
C GLY A 6 1.75 1.44 -15.24
N LYS A 7 1.67 1.73 -16.54
CA LYS A 7 2.03 0.77 -17.60
C LYS A 7 3.47 0.95 -18.10
N THR A 8 4.05 2.13 -17.86
CA THR A 8 5.39 2.49 -18.27
C THR A 8 6.31 2.67 -17.06
N PRO A 9 7.64 2.49 -17.20
CA PRO A 9 8.58 2.75 -16.12
C PRO A 9 8.49 4.18 -15.57
N THR A 10 8.25 5.17 -16.43
CA THR A 10 8.07 6.57 -16.03
C THR A 10 6.81 6.77 -15.18
N ASP A 11 5.69 6.12 -15.54
CA ASP A 11 4.47 6.17 -14.74
C ASP A 11 4.66 5.49 -13.37
N ASN A 12 5.46 4.43 -13.33
CA ASN A 12 5.80 3.69 -12.12
C ASN A 12 6.68 4.51 -11.17
N LEU A 13 7.68 5.23 -11.68
CA LEU A 13 8.45 6.20 -10.89
C LEU A 13 7.56 7.30 -10.32
N CYS A 14 6.60 7.80 -11.11
CA CYS A 14 5.61 8.76 -10.63
C CYS A 14 4.79 8.17 -9.47
N PHE A 15 4.26 6.95 -9.63
CA PHE A 15 3.54 6.25 -8.57
C PHE A 15 4.38 6.12 -7.28
N ILE A 16 5.64 5.70 -7.37
CA ILE A 16 6.54 5.57 -6.22
C ILE A 16 6.77 6.91 -5.54
N ALA A 17 7.04 7.96 -6.32
CA ALA A 17 7.25 9.29 -5.78
C ALA A 17 6.04 9.76 -4.98
N PHE A 18 4.81 9.51 -5.44
CA PHE A 18 3.59 9.84 -4.71
C PHE A 18 3.41 9.01 -3.44
N ILE A 19 3.70 7.71 -3.48
CA ILE A 19 3.64 6.85 -2.30
C ILE A 19 4.63 7.30 -1.23
N VAL A 20 5.91 7.48 -1.58
CA VAL A 20 6.95 7.89 -0.62
C VAL A 20 6.65 9.26 -0.02
N ASN A 21 6.21 10.22 -0.83
CA ASN A 21 5.80 11.54 -0.32
C ASN A 21 4.59 11.45 0.62
N THR A 22 3.62 10.57 0.33
CA THR A 22 2.46 10.35 1.19
C THR A 22 2.88 9.73 2.53
N LEU A 23 3.74 8.71 2.52
CA LEU A 23 4.31 8.12 3.73
C LEU A 23 5.06 9.15 4.56
N LYS A 24 5.87 10.00 3.91
CA LYS A 24 6.58 11.08 4.59
C LYS A 24 5.64 12.11 5.20
N ALA A 25 4.55 12.46 4.49
CA ALA A 25 3.54 13.38 4.99
C ALA A 25 2.81 12.80 6.22
N VAL A 26 2.43 11.51 6.18
CA VAL A 26 1.82 10.83 7.33
C VAL A 26 2.78 10.82 8.53
N TYR A 27 4.04 10.45 8.31
CA TYR A 27 5.07 10.44 9.37
C TYR A 27 5.26 11.84 9.99
N ARG A 28 5.46 12.87 9.16
CA ARG A 28 5.75 14.25 9.61
C ARG A 28 4.54 14.92 10.25
N HIS A 29 3.33 14.66 9.75
CA HIS A 29 2.11 15.34 10.16
C HIS A 29 1.14 14.44 10.93
N ASN A 30 1.64 13.35 11.55
CA ASN A 30 0.83 12.41 12.31
C ASN A 30 0.00 13.08 13.42
N GLY A 31 0.55 14.09 14.10
CA GLY A 31 -0.15 14.82 15.14
C GLY A 31 -1.36 15.61 14.61
N LEU A 32 -1.23 16.21 13.42
CA LEU A 32 -2.32 16.92 12.75
C LEU A 32 -3.41 15.94 12.29
N LEU A 33 -3.01 14.80 11.70
CA LEU A 33 -3.93 13.73 11.29
C LEU A 33 -4.69 13.17 12.49
N LYS A 34 -4.01 12.95 13.62
CA LYS A 34 -4.66 12.53 14.85
C LYS A 34 -5.63 13.60 15.34
N ALA A 35 -5.21 14.87 15.42
CA ALA A 35 -6.07 15.95 15.88
C ALA A 35 -7.36 16.11 15.05
N SER A 36 -7.30 15.91 13.72
CA SER A 36 -8.47 16.08 12.84
C SER A 36 -9.56 15.02 13.02
N ILE A 37 -9.22 13.84 13.57
CA ILE A 37 -10.17 12.74 13.81
C ILE A 37 -10.53 12.54 15.29
N MET A 38 -9.87 13.26 16.21
CA MET A 38 -10.05 13.04 17.64
C MET A 38 -11.30 13.75 18.17
N SER A 39 -12.17 12.95 18.80
CA SER A 39 -13.34 13.41 19.57
C SER A 39 -13.46 12.55 20.83
N ALA A 40 -14.22 12.99 21.84
CA ALA A 40 -14.38 12.21 23.08
C ALA A 40 -14.86 10.77 22.81
N THR A 41 -15.87 10.62 21.95
CA THR A 41 -16.39 9.31 21.54
C THR A 41 -15.36 8.48 20.77
N ASN A 42 -14.61 9.10 19.85
CA ASN A 42 -13.62 8.35 19.07
C ASN A 42 -12.42 7.95 19.93
N ALA A 43 -11.98 8.81 20.84
CA ALA A 43 -10.89 8.55 21.77
C ALA A 43 -11.17 7.33 22.68
N HIS A 44 -12.42 7.17 23.13
CA HIS A 44 -12.84 6.00 23.89
C HIS A 44 -12.84 4.71 23.05
N ARG A 45 -13.09 4.81 21.72
CA ARG A 45 -13.23 3.66 20.82
C ARG A 45 -11.88 3.15 20.29
N LEU A 46 -10.89 4.03 20.08
CA LEU A 46 -9.60 3.66 19.52
C LEU A 46 -8.89 2.59 20.35
N GLY A 47 -8.37 1.56 19.69
CA GLY A 47 -7.66 0.44 20.31
C GLY A 47 -8.55 -0.68 20.88
N GLY A 48 -9.87 -0.63 20.67
CA GLY A 48 -10.79 -1.72 21.04
C GLY A 48 -11.75 -2.09 19.91
N HIS A 49 -12.34 -3.28 19.96
CA HIS A 49 -13.39 -3.75 19.03
C HIS A 49 -13.08 -3.46 17.54
N GLU A 50 -11.95 -3.96 17.03
CA GLU A 50 -11.48 -3.77 15.64
C GLU A 50 -11.16 -2.32 15.24
N ALA A 51 -11.26 -1.35 16.15
CA ALA A 51 -10.79 0.00 15.90
C ALA A 51 -9.25 0.04 15.98
N PRO A 52 -8.59 0.81 15.10
CA PRO A 52 -7.14 0.96 15.14
C PRO A 52 -6.69 1.59 16.46
N PRO A 53 -5.46 1.32 16.91
CA PRO A 53 -4.90 1.97 18.10
C PRO A 53 -4.78 3.47 17.90
N ALA A 54 -4.62 4.23 18.98
CA ALA A 54 -4.42 5.69 18.93
C ALA A 54 -3.02 6.11 18.39
N ILE A 55 -2.37 5.24 17.62
CA ILE A 55 -1.07 5.40 16.98
C ILE A 55 -1.33 5.52 15.47
N ILE A 56 -0.75 6.53 14.84
CA ILE A 56 -0.82 6.68 13.38
C ILE A 56 0.32 5.88 12.76
N SER A 57 -0.03 4.93 11.90
CA SER A 57 0.89 4.13 11.11
C SER A 57 0.37 3.98 9.68
N SER A 58 1.18 3.43 8.79
CA SER A 58 0.78 3.13 7.41
C SER A 58 1.11 1.67 7.11
N PHE A 59 0.19 0.99 6.44
CA PHE A 59 0.34 -0.39 6.00
C PHE A 59 0.42 -0.41 4.47
N LEU A 60 1.50 -0.98 3.93
CA LEU A 60 1.76 -1.01 2.48
C LEU A 60 1.42 -2.37 1.85
N GLY A 61 1.33 -3.43 2.65
CA GLY A 61 1.28 -4.80 2.16
C GLY A 61 2.64 -5.31 1.68
N THR A 62 2.73 -6.62 1.44
CA THR A 62 4.00 -7.30 1.17
C THR A 62 4.66 -6.89 -0.15
N GLN A 63 3.86 -6.71 -1.21
CA GLN A 63 4.38 -6.39 -2.55
C GLN A 63 5.06 -5.02 -2.59
N LEU A 64 4.36 -3.99 -2.08
CA LEU A 64 4.88 -2.62 -2.11
C LEU A 64 6.04 -2.43 -1.12
N SER A 65 6.00 -3.10 0.05
CA SER A 65 7.14 -3.09 0.97
C SER A 65 8.40 -3.66 0.32
N ARG A 66 8.34 -4.88 -0.25
CA ARG A 66 9.50 -5.49 -0.92
C ARG A 66 10.06 -4.63 -2.05
N MET A 67 9.18 -3.93 -2.77
CA MET A 67 9.59 -3.07 -3.86
C MET A 67 10.34 -1.83 -3.37
N LEU A 68 9.92 -1.23 -2.26
CA LEU A 68 10.63 -0.13 -1.64
C LEU A 68 11.96 -0.60 -1.01
N ASP A 69 11.97 -1.77 -0.38
CA ASP A 69 13.20 -2.39 0.15
C ASP A 69 14.20 -2.63 -1.00
N HIS A 70 13.73 -3.16 -2.14
CA HIS A 70 14.57 -3.35 -3.32
C HIS A 70 15.12 -2.02 -3.86
N LEU A 71 14.31 -0.98 -3.90
CA LEU A 71 14.74 0.36 -4.32
C LEU A 71 15.78 0.99 -3.37
N GLU A 72 15.74 0.64 -2.08
CA GLU A 72 16.75 1.07 -1.11
C GLU A 72 18.07 0.30 -1.28
N GLU A 73 18.01 -1.00 -1.58
CA GLU A 73 19.17 -1.89 -1.68
C GLU A 73 19.84 -1.93 -3.06
N SER A 74 19.14 -1.57 -4.14
CA SER A 74 19.63 -1.70 -5.51
C SER A 74 19.86 -0.36 -6.22
N ASP A 75 20.95 -0.28 -6.99
CA ASP A 75 21.27 0.81 -7.93
C ASP A 75 20.58 0.63 -9.30
N ASP A 76 19.76 -0.42 -9.47
CA ASP A 76 19.22 -0.83 -10.77
C ASP A 76 17.84 -0.18 -11.03
N GLU A 77 17.67 0.47 -12.18
CA GLU A 77 16.48 1.29 -12.49
C GLU A 77 15.23 0.47 -12.88
N GLN A 78 15.36 -0.85 -13.00
CA GLN A 78 14.28 -1.72 -13.50
C GLN A 78 13.33 -2.17 -12.40
N LEU A 79 12.39 -1.29 -12.05
CA LEU A 79 11.28 -1.59 -11.16
C LEU A 79 10.16 -2.30 -11.94
N ASP A 80 10.16 -3.63 -11.89
CA ASP A 80 9.10 -4.44 -12.51
C ASP A 80 7.90 -4.66 -11.56
N PHE A 81 6.72 -4.23 -12.00
CA PHE A 81 5.45 -4.39 -11.28
C PHE A 81 4.70 -5.65 -11.71
N SER A 82 5.32 -6.52 -12.51
CA SER A 82 4.68 -7.64 -13.19
C SER A 82 4.47 -8.88 -12.31
N ASP A 83 4.04 -8.73 -11.05
CA ASP A 83 3.65 -9.88 -10.22
C ASP A 83 2.20 -10.35 -10.52
N LYS A 84 1.80 -10.36 -11.79
CA LYS A 84 0.53 -10.96 -12.22
C LYS A 84 0.72 -12.47 -12.32
N GLN A 85 0.72 -13.15 -11.18
CA GLN A 85 0.63 -14.61 -11.14
C GLN A 85 -0.79 -15.07 -11.52
N GLY A 86 -1.10 -15.01 -12.82
CA GLY A 86 -2.26 -15.69 -13.37
C GLY A 86 -1.98 -17.20 -13.34
N LYS A 87 -2.66 -17.94 -12.47
CA LYS A 87 -2.53 -19.39 -12.42
C LYS A 87 -3.46 -19.98 -13.48
N SER A 88 -2.90 -20.33 -14.65
CA SER A 88 -3.70 -20.99 -15.70
C SER A 88 -4.00 -22.42 -15.27
N LEU A 89 -5.27 -22.74 -15.04
CA LEU A 89 -5.70 -24.11 -14.66
C LEU A 89 -5.77 -25.08 -15.85
N GLY A 90 -5.47 -24.64 -17.09
CA GLY A 90 -5.47 -25.51 -18.26
C GLY A 90 -6.84 -26.09 -18.64
N ILE A 91 -7.94 -25.57 -18.07
CA ILE A 91 -9.31 -26.02 -18.30
C ILE A 91 -10.05 -24.95 -19.13
N PRO A 92 -10.46 -25.24 -20.38
CA PRO A 92 -10.99 -24.24 -21.31
C PRO A 92 -12.34 -23.62 -20.94
N GLN A 93 -13.04 -24.16 -19.93
CA GLN A 93 -14.37 -23.72 -19.49
C GLN A 93 -14.35 -22.83 -18.24
N ILE A 94 -13.20 -22.65 -17.58
CA ILE A 94 -13.09 -21.86 -16.35
C ILE A 94 -12.27 -20.59 -16.67
N PRO A 95 -12.84 -19.38 -16.50
CA PRO A 95 -12.10 -18.15 -16.72
C PRO A 95 -10.90 -18.07 -15.77
N GLU A 96 -9.77 -17.56 -16.28
CA GLU A 96 -8.56 -17.41 -15.48
C GLU A 96 -8.81 -16.44 -14.31
N ILE A 97 -8.61 -16.94 -13.10
CA ILE A 97 -8.77 -16.15 -11.88
C ILE A 97 -7.49 -15.35 -11.71
N MET A 98 -7.55 -14.02 -11.87
CA MET A 98 -6.49 -13.14 -11.38
C MET A 98 -6.53 -13.15 -9.85
N ILE A 99 -5.45 -13.60 -9.23
CA ILE A 99 -5.31 -13.56 -7.78
C ILE A 99 -5.23 -12.07 -7.39
N ASP A 100 -6.16 -11.63 -6.54
CA ASP A 100 -6.06 -10.31 -5.91
C ASP A 100 -4.88 -10.36 -4.94
N ASN A 101 -3.78 -9.71 -5.31
CA ASN A 101 -2.57 -9.64 -4.49
C ASN A 101 -2.65 -8.52 -3.42
N THR A 102 -3.80 -7.86 -3.27
CA THR A 102 -3.96 -6.79 -2.29
C THR A 102 -4.09 -7.37 -0.88
N ASP A 103 -3.05 -7.21 -0.06
CA ASP A 103 -3.14 -7.48 1.37
C ASP A 103 -4.01 -6.39 2.03
N ARG A 104 -5.20 -6.76 2.49
CA ARG A 104 -6.17 -5.85 3.11
C ARG A 104 -6.36 -6.16 4.58
N ASN A 105 -5.27 -6.15 5.34
CA ASN A 105 -5.37 -6.17 6.78
C ASN A 105 -5.96 -4.84 7.30
N ARG A 106 -6.90 -4.92 8.25
CA ARG A 106 -7.64 -3.78 8.83
C ARG A 106 -7.13 -3.36 10.20
N THR A 107 -6.25 -4.14 10.82
CA THR A 107 -5.72 -3.93 12.17
C THR A 107 -4.21 -3.98 12.22
#